data_AF-A0A917C5T4-F1
#
_entry.id   AF-A0A917C5T4-F1
#
_cell.length_a   1.000
_cell.length_b   1.000
_cell.length_c   1.000
_cell.angle_alpha   90.00
_cell.angle_beta   90.00
_cell.angle_gamma   90.00
#
_symmetry.space_group_name_H-M   'P 1'
#
loop_
_entity.id
_entity.type
_entity.pdbx_description
1 polymer ?
#
loop_
_entity_poly.entity_id
_entity_poly.type
_entity_poly.pdbx_seq_one_letter_code
_entity_poly.pdbx_strand_id
1 'polypeptide(L)'
;MTSSSSPSKSKGNVFSYLGVASLVALFVQMVVTTGFSIIPALLIVVALVFVLFGVFAGSGTASLGAGSAIDEVIHVCNEIDQGNFEARITRGAHGKEQEMFDAVNAAIDRTDAFVREAAAAMEHVAQKKYYRTIIETGMTGAFLKGSRDINGSIANLADMQKSALTLQGQVNTVVERVIDNAKSIVSEAENMGKRIDKSSSGTIDVADSAIQTSESITLVAAATEELASSVAEITRQVSYASETSQLAMTNVNSIQEDITALSTEARNIGEVIQLISDIAAKTNLLALNATVEASRAGEAGKGFAVVAAEVKNLADQTAKATDRIAQQIGNIQDATEEVVRKSGEIYHTINEINEVSSAIAAAVEEQGAATNDISEKVGIVADQSSKVSDRIGDIAQASAGSYAGAITVIWAAGDQIDPVRELDDDLKKFFSML
;
A
#
# COMPACT_ATOMS: atom_id res chain seq x y z
N MET A 1 -58.56 -75.03 109.36
CA MET A 1 -59.57 -74.45 108.45
C MET A 1 -58.82 -73.60 107.43
N THR A 2 -59.14 -73.77 106.13
CA THR A 2 -59.11 -72.78 105.00
C THR A 2 -58.13 -71.58 105.05
N SER A 3 -57.39 -71.20 103.98
CA SER A 3 -57.43 -71.58 102.55
C SER A 3 -56.13 -71.23 101.78
N SER A 4 -56.09 -71.60 100.49
CA SER A 4 -54.97 -71.66 99.54
C SER A 4 -54.64 -70.39 98.71
N SER A 5 -53.56 -70.51 97.91
CA SER A 5 -53.20 -69.79 96.64
C SER A 5 -52.25 -68.56 96.73
N SER A 6 -51.39 -68.22 95.75
CA SER A 6 -50.81 -68.97 94.59
C SER A 6 -49.55 -68.25 94.00
N PRO A 7 -48.65 -68.91 93.23
CA PRO A 7 -47.40 -68.32 92.74
C PRO A 7 -47.44 -67.83 91.28
N SER A 8 -47.03 -66.56 91.00
CA SER A 8 -46.61 -66.08 89.65
C SER A 8 -46.17 -64.60 89.63
N LYS A 9 -44.86 -64.30 89.57
CA LYS A 9 -44.28 -63.00 89.12
C LYS A 9 -42.80 -63.13 88.71
N SER A 10 -42.48 -63.41 87.43
CA SER A 10 -41.08 -63.31 86.92
C SER A 10 -40.90 -63.30 85.39
N LYS A 11 -41.81 -63.89 84.59
CA LYS A 11 -41.59 -64.06 83.13
C LYS A 11 -42.07 -62.91 82.21
N GLY A 12 -42.64 -61.83 82.76
CA GLY A 12 -43.22 -60.74 81.96
C GLY A 12 -42.23 -59.76 81.33
N ASN A 13 -41.06 -59.55 81.94
CA ASN A 13 -40.22 -58.38 81.60
C ASN A 13 -39.23 -58.63 80.45
N VAL A 14 -38.80 -59.87 80.20
CA VAL A 14 -37.73 -60.13 79.21
C VAL A 14 -38.22 -60.00 77.76
N PHE A 15 -39.49 -60.33 77.49
CA PHE A 15 -40.07 -60.24 76.15
C PHE A 15 -40.39 -58.80 75.71
N SER A 16 -40.60 -57.86 76.64
CA SER A 16 -40.86 -56.45 76.28
C SER A 16 -39.58 -55.72 75.87
N TYR A 17 -38.45 -55.92 76.56
CA TYR A 17 -37.18 -55.27 76.22
C TYR A 17 -36.67 -55.65 74.83
N LEU A 18 -36.83 -56.91 74.41
CA LEU A 18 -36.31 -57.38 73.12
C LEU A 18 -37.08 -56.77 71.93
N GLY A 19 -38.41 -56.67 72.02
CA GLY A 19 -39.23 -56.03 70.99
C GLY A 19 -38.98 -54.53 70.84
N VAL A 20 -38.77 -53.83 71.97
CA VAL A 20 -38.45 -52.38 71.97
C VAL A 20 -37.07 -52.12 71.37
N ALA A 21 -36.05 -52.93 71.69
CA ALA A 21 -34.72 -52.79 71.11
C ALA A 21 -34.73 -52.96 69.58
N SER A 22 -35.49 -53.92 69.04
CA SER A 22 -35.62 -54.12 67.59
C SER A 22 -36.37 -52.97 66.89
N LEU A 23 -37.39 -52.40 67.52
CA LEU A 23 -38.10 -51.23 66.97
C LEU A 23 -37.20 -49.98 66.92
N VAL A 24 -36.43 -49.72 67.99
CA VAL A 24 -35.46 -48.61 68.00
C VAL A 24 -34.37 -48.83 66.95
N ALA A 25 -33.86 -50.06 66.79
CA ALA A 25 -32.84 -50.36 65.77
C ALA A 25 -33.36 -50.16 64.33
N LEU A 26 -34.57 -50.65 64.01
CA LEU A 26 -35.20 -50.43 62.70
C LEU A 26 -35.48 -48.94 62.42
N PHE A 27 -35.86 -48.19 63.45
CA PHE A 27 -36.14 -46.76 63.33
C PHE A 27 -34.86 -45.94 63.12
N VAL A 28 -33.78 -46.24 63.86
CA VAL A 28 -32.44 -45.65 63.63
C VAL A 28 -31.94 -45.96 62.22
N GLN A 29 -32.14 -47.20 61.75
CA GLN A 29 -31.77 -47.60 60.38
C GLN A 29 -32.51 -46.76 59.32
N MET A 30 -33.78 -46.41 59.54
CA MET A 30 -34.62 -45.61 58.61
C MET A 30 -34.25 -44.11 58.59
N VAL A 31 -33.80 -43.57 59.73
CA VAL A 31 -33.32 -42.17 59.85
C VAL A 31 -32.00 -41.96 59.11
N VAL A 32 -31.11 -42.96 59.11
CA VAL A 32 -29.83 -42.91 58.39
C VAL A 32 -30.02 -42.84 56.86
N THR A 33 -31.11 -43.40 56.32
CA THR A 33 -31.35 -43.46 54.87
C THR A 33 -32.03 -42.23 54.25
N THR A 34 -32.67 -41.37 55.05
CA THR A 34 -33.69 -40.42 54.52
C THR A 34 -33.32 -38.94 54.51
N GLY A 35 -32.29 -38.51 55.25
CA GLY A 35 -31.65 -37.20 55.05
C GLY A 35 -32.42 -35.96 55.53
N PHE A 36 -31.88 -35.31 56.56
CA PHE A 36 -32.05 -33.90 56.99
C PHE A 36 -33.46 -33.31 57.29
N SER A 37 -34.57 -33.86 56.80
CA SER A 37 -35.85 -33.12 56.77
C SER A 37 -36.81 -33.36 57.96
N ILE A 38 -36.39 -34.06 59.02
CA ILE A 38 -37.31 -34.57 60.08
C ILE A 38 -36.83 -34.19 61.51
N ILE A 39 -36.11 -33.09 61.68
CA ILE A 39 -35.62 -32.66 63.01
C ILE A 39 -36.77 -32.30 63.98
N PRO A 40 -37.86 -31.61 63.57
CA PRO A 40 -38.98 -31.33 64.46
C PRO A 40 -39.68 -32.61 64.94
N ALA A 41 -39.97 -33.55 64.05
CA ALA A 41 -40.61 -34.80 64.45
C ALA A 41 -39.65 -35.75 65.20
N LEU A 42 -38.32 -35.62 65.05
CA LEU A 42 -37.36 -36.30 65.91
C LEU A 42 -37.46 -35.83 67.37
N LEU A 43 -37.64 -34.52 67.61
CA LEU A 43 -37.89 -33.97 68.94
C LEU A 43 -39.22 -34.43 69.51
N ILE A 44 -40.30 -34.41 68.72
CA ILE A 44 -41.63 -34.89 69.13
C ILE A 44 -41.59 -36.39 69.48
N VAL A 45 -40.92 -37.23 68.67
CA VAL A 45 -40.78 -38.66 68.94
C VAL A 45 -39.92 -38.93 70.17
N VAL A 46 -38.80 -38.21 70.37
CA VAL A 46 -37.98 -38.35 71.59
C VAL A 46 -38.76 -37.92 72.83
N ALA A 47 -39.52 -36.81 72.77
CA ALA A 47 -40.40 -36.38 73.85
C ALA A 47 -41.48 -37.44 74.17
N LEU A 48 -42.18 -37.98 73.16
CA LEU A 48 -43.16 -39.05 73.33
C LEU A 48 -42.56 -40.34 73.91
N VAL A 49 -41.32 -40.69 73.55
CA VAL A 49 -40.61 -41.86 74.11
C VAL A 49 -40.25 -41.63 75.58
N PHE A 50 -39.80 -40.43 75.98
CA PHE A 50 -39.57 -40.09 77.38
C PHE A 50 -40.87 -40.08 78.20
N VAL A 51 -41.96 -39.54 77.64
CA VAL A 51 -43.30 -39.55 78.23
C VAL A 51 -43.77 -40.99 78.50
N LEU A 52 -43.65 -41.89 77.51
CA LEU A 52 -44.01 -43.31 77.67
C LEU A 52 -43.15 -44.02 78.73
N PHE A 53 -41.86 -43.70 78.84
CA PHE A 53 -40.99 -44.31 79.84
C PHE A 53 -41.29 -43.82 81.27
N GLY A 54 -41.64 -42.54 81.44
CA GLY A 54 -42.06 -41.98 82.72
C GLY A 54 -43.33 -42.63 83.27
N VAL A 55 -44.30 -42.94 82.41
CA VAL A 55 -45.55 -43.63 82.78
C VAL A 55 -45.31 -45.08 83.23
N PHE A 56 -44.33 -45.79 82.65
CA PHE A 56 -44.15 -47.23 82.90
C PHE A 56 -43.16 -47.58 84.02
N ALA A 57 -42.28 -46.66 84.44
CA ALA A 57 -41.28 -46.92 85.48
C ALA A 57 -41.78 -46.64 86.92
N GLY A 58 -42.91 -45.93 87.08
CA GLY A 58 -43.42 -45.45 88.38
C GLY A 58 -44.42 -46.39 89.06
N SER A 59 -44.01 -47.56 89.53
CA SER A 59 -44.89 -48.43 90.32
C SER A 59 -45.05 -47.96 91.78
N GLY A 60 -46.15 -47.25 92.08
CA GLY A 60 -46.63 -47.02 93.45
C GLY A 60 -46.73 -45.57 93.90
N THR A 61 -47.98 -45.10 94.05
CA THR A 61 -48.39 -43.96 94.92
C THR A 61 -47.70 -42.60 94.72
N ALA A 62 -47.99 -41.90 93.60
CA ALA A 62 -47.91 -40.43 93.48
C ALA A 62 -48.71 -39.86 92.28
N SER A 63 -49.92 -40.35 92.01
CA SER A 63 -50.67 -40.05 90.77
C SER A 63 -51.71 -38.92 90.93
N LEU A 64 -51.27 -37.66 90.85
CA LEU A 64 -52.16 -36.49 90.64
C LEU A 64 -51.48 -35.27 89.96
N GLY A 65 -50.15 -35.24 89.82
CA GLY A 65 -49.43 -34.15 89.13
C GLY A 65 -49.03 -34.45 87.68
N ALA A 66 -48.48 -35.63 87.42
CA ALA A 66 -47.74 -35.94 86.18
C ALA A 66 -48.56 -35.93 84.88
N GLY A 67 -49.85 -36.31 84.92
CA GLY A 67 -50.71 -36.30 83.72
C GLY A 67 -50.85 -34.89 83.13
N SER A 68 -51.08 -33.91 84.00
CA SER A 68 -51.29 -32.51 83.62
C SER A 68 -50.01 -31.81 83.12
N ALA A 69 -48.82 -32.31 83.46
CA ALA A 69 -47.56 -31.82 82.89
C ALA A 69 -47.32 -32.34 81.46
N ILE A 70 -47.72 -33.58 81.19
CA ILE A 70 -47.64 -34.21 79.86
C ILE A 70 -48.65 -33.55 78.90
N ASP A 71 -49.87 -33.27 79.36
CA ASP A 71 -50.89 -32.58 78.55
C ASP A 71 -50.43 -31.19 78.08
N GLU A 72 -49.68 -30.45 78.90
CA GLU A 72 -49.12 -29.13 78.55
C GLU A 72 -47.99 -29.23 77.51
N VAL A 73 -47.12 -30.24 77.63
CA VAL A 73 -46.11 -30.54 76.59
C VAL A 73 -46.78 -30.91 75.27
N ILE A 74 -47.81 -31.77 75.30
CA ILE A 74 -48.57 -32.16 74.10
C ILE A 74 -49.26 -30.95 73.47
N HIS A 75 -49.88 -30.07 74.28
CA HIS A 75 -50.47 -28.83 73.79
C HIS A 75 -49.43 -27.96 73.08
N VAL A 76 -48.27 -27.71 73.70
CA VAL A 76 -47.21 -26.91 73.10
C VAL A 76 -46.62 -27.59 71.85
N CYS A 77 -46.49 -28.91 71.81
CA CYS A 77 -46.13 -29.67 70.61
C CYS A 77 -47.15 -29.52 69.47
N ASN A 78 -48.46 -29.52 69.76
CA ASN A 78 -49.51 -29.30 68.76
C ASN A 78 -49.54 -27.86 68.23
N GLU A 79 -49.20 -26.87 69.07
CA GLU A 79 -49.03 -25.48 68.64
C GLU A 79 -47.83 -25.33 67.69
N ILE A 80 -46.69 -25.96 68.01
CA ILE A 80 -45.50 -26.00 67.16
C ILE A 80 -45.79 -26.69 65.82
N ASP A 81 -46.54 -27.79 65.82
CA ASP A 81 -46.92 -28.54 64.61
C ASP A 81 -47.80 -27.68 63.67
N GLN A 82 -48.64 -26.80 64.24
CA GLN A 82 -49.39 -25.76 63.52
C GLN A 82 -48.54 -24.53 63.11
N GLY A 83 -47.24 -24.51 63.44
CA GLY A 83 -46.32 -23.42 63.13
C GLY A 83 -46.30 -22.28 64.15
N ASN A 84 -46.99 -22.40 65.29
CA ASN A 84 -46.93 -21.42 66.38
C ASN A 84 -45.70 -21.65 67.27
N PHE A 85 -44.54 -21.13 66.82
CA PHE A 85 -43.30 -21.16 67.58
C PHE A 85 -43.22 -20.11 68.71
N GLU A 86 -44.30 -19.39 69.03
CA GLU A 86 -44.37 -18.51 70.22
C GLU A 86 -44.93 -19.25 71.45
N ALA A 87 -45.52 -20.44 71.27
CA ALA A 87 -45.96 -21.29 72.38
C ALA A 87 -44.80 -21.67 73.31
N ARG A 88 -44.99 -21.57 74.64
CA ARG A 88 -44.00 -21.97 75.66
C ARG A 88 -44.69 -22.71 76.79
N ILE A 89 -43.98 -23.67 77.37
CA ILE A 89 -44.38 -24.29 78.64
C ILE A 89 -44.06 -23.27 79.73
N THR A 90 -45.08 -22.82 80.46
CA THR A 90 -44.94 -21.72 81.46
C THR A 90 -45.16 -22.18 82.90
N ARG A 91 -45.64 -23.41 83.08
CA ARG A 91 -45.74 -24.06 84.38
C ARG A 91 -44.37 -24.28 85.01
N GLY A 92 -44.23 -23.85 86.26
CA GLY A 92 -43.09 -24.22 87.11
C GLY A 92 -43.19 -25.67 87.58
N ALA A 93 -42.09 -26.40 87.45
CA ALA A 93 -41.91 -27.76 87.95
C ALA A 93 -40.60 -27.89 88.75
N HIS A 94 -40.29 -29.09 89.26
CA HIS A 94 -39.09 -29.33 90.06
C HIS A 94 -38.36 -30.60 89.60
N GLY A 95 -37.03 -30.57 89.63
CA GLY A 95 -36.20 -31.69 89.15
C GLY A 95 -36.39 -31.96 87.66
N LYS A 96 -36.56 -33.23 87.29
CA LYS A 96 -36.55 -33.68 85.89
C LYS A 96 -37.72 -33.17 85.03
N GLU A 97 -38.85 -32.79 85.62
CA GLU A 97 -39.94 -32.16 84.86
C GLU A 97 -39.54 -30.75 84.39
N GLN A 98 -38.85 -29.97 85.23
CA GLN A 98 -38.34 -28.65 84.83
C GLN A 98 -37.25 -28.79 83.77
N GLU A 99 -36.33 -29.74 83.94
CA GLU A 99 -35.29 -30.07 82.94
C GLU A 99 -35.90 -30.44 81.57
N MET A 100 -37.03 -31.17 81.57
CA MET A 100 -37.79 -31.48 80.35
C MET A 100 -38.46 -30.24 79.75
N PHE A 101 -39.09 -29.39 80.55
CA PHE A 101 -39.72 -28.14 80.08
C PHE A 101 -38.69 -27.17 79.49
N ASP A 102 -37.55 -26.99 80.17
CA ASP A 102 -36.44 -26.16 79.70
C ASP A 102 -35.83 -26.72 78.41
N ALA A 103 -35.69 -28.04 78.29
CA ALA A 103 -35.20 -28.69 77.07
C ALA A 103 -36.18 -28.55 75.88
N VAL A 104 -37.49 -28.65 76.12
CA VAL A 104 -38.51 -28.41 75.10
C VAL A 104 -38.53 -26.93 74.71
N ASN A 105 -38.64 -26.00 75.66
CA ASN A 105 -38.61 -24.55 75.38
C ASN A 105 -37.34 -24.15 74.61
N ALA A 106 -36.15 -24.64 75.00
CA ALA A 106 -34.90 -24.37 74.28
C ALA A 106 -34.84 -24.99 72.86
N ALA A 107 -35.60 -26.06 72.60
CA ALA A 107 -35.77 -26.60 71.26
C ALA A 107 -36.73 -25.75 70.41
N ILE A 108 -37.78 -25.17 71.02
CA ILE A 108 -38.67 -24.20 70.38
C ILE A 108 -37.89 -22.94 70.03
N ASP A 109 -37.14 -22.36 70.98
CA ASP A 109 -36.35 -21.14 70.78
C ASP A 109 -35.36 -21.28 69.61
N ARG A 110 -34.67 -22.43 69.50
CA ARG A 110 -33.76 -22.71 68.38
C ARG A 110 -34.52 -22.88 67.06
N THR A 111 -35.71 -23.46 67.07
CA THR A 111 -36.50 -23.68 65.85
C THR A 111 -37.14 -22.37 65.38
N ASP A 112 -37.70 -21.55 66.29
CA ASP A 112 -38.17 -20.19 66.01
C ASP A 112 -37.04 -19.33 65.44
N ALA A 113 -35.90 -19.25 66.14
CA ALA A 113 -34.76 -18.45 65.70
C ALA A 113 -34.26 -18.91 64.32
N PHE A 114 -34.19 -20.22 64.05
CA PHE A 114 -33.78 -20.74 62.75
C PHE A 114 -34.79 -20.40 61.65
N VAL A 115 -36.08 -20.64 61.87
CA VAL A 115 -37.15 -20.36 60.90
C VAL A 115 -37.25 -18.86 60.61
N ARG A 116 -37.20 -18.03 61.65
CA ARG A 116 -37.30 -16.56 61.57
C ARG A 116 -36.10 -15.96 60.84
N GLU A 117 -34.88 -16.37 61.17
CA GLU A 117 -33.68 -15.90 60.47
C GLU A 117 -33.58 -16.44 59.04
N ALA A 118 -33.94 -17.71 58.80
CA ALA A 118 -33.97 -18.27 57.45
C ALA A 118 -35.01 -17.60 56.56
N ALA A 119 -36.23 -17.35 57.07
CA ALA A 119 -37.27 -16.62 56.35
C ALA A 119 -36.81 -15.21 55.98
N ALA A 120 -36.23 -14.47 56.94
CA ALA A 120 -35.76 -13.11 56.70
C ALA A 120 -34.54 -13.07 55.75
N ALA A 121 -33.60 -14.01 55.86
CA ALA A 121 -32.48 -14.12 54.91
C ALA A 121 -32.97 -14.45 53.49
N MET A 122 -33.93 -15.39 53.35
CA MET A 122 -34.52 -15.75 52.05
C MET A 122 -35.42 -14.65 51.47
N GLU A 123 -36.10 -13.84 52.29
CA GLU A 123 -36.83 -12.66 51.81
C GLU A 123 -35.89 -11.63 51.18
N HIS A 124 -34.74 -11.38 51.82
CA HIS A 124 -33.69 -10.53 51.25
C HIS A 124 -33.12 -11.11 49.95
N VAL A 125 -32.86 -12.43 49.88
CA VAL A 125 -32.46 -13.11 48.62
C VAL A 125 -33.51 -12.96 47.53
N ALA A 126 -34.80 -13.12 47.84
CA ALA A 126 -35.90 -12.93 46.88
C ALA A 126 -35.98 -11.49 46.35
N GLN A 127 -35.55 -10.50 47.14
CA GLN A 127 -35.37 -9.10 46.73
C GLN A 127 -34.02 -8.82 46.05
N LYS A 128 -33.25 -9.84 45.65
CA LYS A 128 -31.89 -9.75 45.06
C LYS A 128 -30.87 -9.03 45.97
N LYS A 129 -31.03 -9.13 47.30
CA LYS A 129 -30.19 -8.49 48.33
C LYS A 129 -29.43 -9.52 49.17
N TYR A 130 -28.23 -9.88 48.74
CA TYR A 130 -27.45 -10.99 49.31
C TYR A 130 -26.60 -10.64 50.55
N TYR A 131 -26.85 -9.50 51.21
CA TYR A 131 -26.06 -9.06 52.37
C TYR A 131 -26.59 -9.56 53.72
N ARG A 132 -27.84 -10.06 53.80
CA ARG A 132 -28.40 -10.62 55.04
C ARG A 132 -28.12 -12.12 55.09
N THR A 133 -27.49 -12.55 56.18
CA THR A 133 -27.19 -13.95 56.50
C THR A 133 -27.91 -14.35 57.79
N ILE A 134 -28.09 -15.65 58.00
CA ILE A 134 -28.60 -16.22 59.26
C ILE A 134 -27.55 -16.05 60.34
N ILE A 135 -27.95 -15.50 61.49
CA ILE A 135 -27.09 -15.38 62.67
C ILE A 135 -26.79 -16.79 63.23
N GLU A 136 -25.52 -17.21 63.21
CA GLU A 136 -25.09 -18.53 63.73
C GLU A 136 -25.08 -18.61 65.27
N THR A 137 -25.07 -17.47 65.97
CA THR A 137 -24.99 -17.42 67.44
C THR A 137 -26.22 -18.06 68.09
N GLY A 138 -26.01 -19.12 68.87
CA GLY A 138 -27.07 -19.89 69.52
C GLY A 138 -27.54 -21.12 68.73
N MET A 139 -27.19 -21.20 67.44
CA MET A 139 -27.45 -22.39 66.62
C MET A 139 -26.48 -23.52 66.99
N THR A 140 -26.99 -24.75 67.06
CA THR A 140 -26.18 -25.94 67.38
C THR A 140 -26.59 -27.14 66.52
N GLY A 141 -25.68 -28.10 66.37
CA GLY A 141 -25.94 -29.35 65.64
C GLY A 141 -26.41 -29.11 64.21
N ALA A 142 -27.55 -29.73 63.86
CA ALA A 142 -28.11 -29.65 62.51
C ALA A 142 -28.63 -28.25 62.14
N PHE A 143 -29.11 -27.45 63.10
CA PHE A 143 -29.51 -26.06 62.84
C PHE A 143 -28.30 -25.21 62.42
N LEU A 144 -27.17 -25.32 63.14
CA LEU A 144 -25.93 -24.62 62.78
C LEU A 144 -25.42 -25.03 61.39
N LYS A 145 -25.53 -26.32 61.04
CA LYS A 145 -25.20 -26.79 59.70
C LYS A 145 -26.14 -26.17 58.66
N GLY A 146 -27.45 -26.22 58.86
CA GLY A 146 -28.44 -25.60 57.97
C GLY A 146 -28.22 -24.10 57.78
N SER A 147 -27.90 -23.36 58.85
CA SER A 147 -27.56 -21.95 58.80
C SER A 147 -26.33 -21.69 57.92
N ARG A 148 -25.29 -22.53 58.04
CA ARG A 148 -24.08 -22.45 57.21
C ARG A 148 -24.32 -22.82 55.75
N ASP A 149 -25.09 -23.86 55.49
CA ASP A 149 -25.43 -24.30 54.13
C ASP A 149 -26.25 -23.19 53.41
N ILE A 150 -27.17 -22.53 54.13
CA ILE A 150 -27.90 -21.36 53.63
C ILE A 150 -26.97 -20.15 53.46
N ASN A 151 -26.15 -19.80 54.45
CA ASN A 151 -25.21 -18.66 54.37
C ASN A 151 -24.21 -18.82 53.21
N GLY A 152 -23.68 -20.04 53.00
CA GLY A 152 -22.83 -20.38 51.87
C GLY A 152 -23.57 -20.27 50.52
N SER A 153 -24.85 -20.66 50.48
CA SER A 153 -25.70 -20.47 49.30
C SER A 153 -25.93 -18.98 49.00
N ILE A 154 -26.18 -18.16 50.02
CA ILE A 154 -26.32 -16.70 49.89
C ILE A 154 -25.02 -16.07 49.35
N ALA A 155 -23.87 -16.48 49.87
CA ALA A 155 -22.56 -16.01 49.40
C ALA A 155 -22.31 -16.41 47.94
N ASN A 156 -22.59 -17.66 47.56
CA ASN A 156 -22.46 -18.13 46.17
C ASN A 156 -23.37 -17.34 45.21
N LEU A 157 -24.60 -17.02 45.62
CA LEU A 157 -25.51 -16.19 44.83
C LEU A 157 -25.02 -14.73 44.71
N ALA A 158 -24.42 -14.17 45.77
CA ALA A 158 -23.81 -12.84 45.74
C ALA A 158 -22.63 -12.78 44.76
N ASP A 159 -21.73 -13.76 44.81
CA ASP A 159 -20.58 -13.86 43.91
C ASP A 159 -21.02 -14.13 42.46
N MET A 160 -22.07 -14.93 42.25
CA MET A 160 -22.69 -15.14 40.94
C MET A 160 -23.27 -13.83 40.37
N GLN A 161 -24.01 -13.04 41.17
CA GLN A 161 -24.54 -11.75 40.74
C GLN A 161 -23.41 -10.76 40.39
N LYS A 162 -22.38 -10.68 41.24
CA LYS A 162 -21.21 -9.83 40.99
C LYS A 162 -20.46 -10.24 39.72
N SER A 163 -20.33 -11.54 39.48
CA SER A 163 -19.70 -12.09 38.27
C SER A 163 -20.53 -11.81 37.03
N ALA A 164 -21.86 -11.93 37.11
CA ALA A 164 -22.79 -11.58 36.04
C ALA A 164 -22.70 -10.10 35.65
N LEU A 165 -22.71 -9.17 36.63
CA LEU A 165 -22.53 -7.73 36.39
C LEU A 165 -21.15 -7.40 35.79
N THR A 166 -20.10 -8.09 36.23
CA THR A 166 -18.75 -7.93 35.67
C THR A 166 -18.69 -8.41 34.22
N LEU A 167 -19.31 -9.56 33.93
CA LEU A 167 -19.42 -10.11 32.58
C LEU A 167 -20.24 -9.18 31.67
N GLN A 168 -21.36 -8.64 32.15
CA GLN A 168 -22.17 -7.67 31.42
C GLN A 168 -21.34 -6.46 30.98
N GLY A 169 -20.60 -5.84 31.92
CA GLY A 169 -19.72 -4.72 31.59
C GLY A 169 -18.65 -5.07 30.55
N GLN A 170 -18.00 -6.24 30.71
CA GLN A 170 -16.99 -6.72 29.77
C GLN A 170 -17.56 -6.99 28.37
N VAL A 171 -18.73 -7.62 28.27
CA VAL A 171 -19.33 -7.95 26.97
C VAL A 171 -19.85 -6.69 26.28
N ASN A 172 -20.48 -5.75 27.00
CA ASN A 172 -20.88 -4.46 26.44
C ASN A 172 -19.68 -3.71 25.82
N THR A 173 -18.53 -3.64 26.51
CA THR A 173 -17.30 -3.04 25.96
C THR A 173 -16.78 -3.79 24.73
N VAL A 174 -16.94 -5.12 24.66
CA VAL A 174 -16.57 -5.89 23.47
C VAL A 174 -17.51 -5.62 22.29
N VAL A 175 -18.83 -5.58 22.53
CA VAL A 175 -19.87 -5.24 21.56
C VAL A 175 -19.62 -3.85 20.95
N GLU A 176 -19.46 -2.82 21.80
CA GLU A 176 -19.18 -1.45 21.37
C GLU A 176 -17.92 -1.39 20.48
N ARG A 177 -16.84 -2.04 20.93
CA ARG A 177 -15.58 -2.09 20.18
C ARG A 177 -15.70 -2.84 18.84
N VAL A 178 -16.50 -3.91 18.76
CA VAL A 178 -16.73 -4.62 17.49
C VAL A 178 -17.53 -3.76 16.52
N ILE A 179 -18.59 -3.09 17.00
CA ILE A 179 -19.38 -2.15 16.19
C ILE A 179 -18.52 -0.99 15.68
N ASP A 180 -17.68 -0.39 16.52
CA ASP A 180 -16.81 0.73 16.11
C ASP A 180 -15.66 0.30 15.21
N ASN A 181 -15.11 -0.91 15.40
CA ASN A 181 -14.18 -1.50 14.45
C ASN A 181 -14.84 -1.74 13.07
N ALA A 182 -16.06 -2.28 13.05
CA ALA A 182 -16.81 -2.51 11.81
C ALA A 182 -17.09 -1.20 11.04
N LYS A 183 -17.56 -0.14 11.73
CA LYS A 183 -17.69 1.21 11.14
C LYS A 183 -16.37 1.73 10.57
N SER A 184 -15.27 1.54 11.31
CA SER A 184 -13.93 1.98 10.89
C SER A 184 -13.46 1.25 9.63
N ILE A 185 -13.71 -0.07 9.54
CA ILE A 185 -13.42 -0.89 8.36
C ILE A 185 -14.24 -0.43 7.15
N VAL A 186 -15.54 -0.15 7.31
CA VAL A 186 -16.40 0.40 6.24
C VAL A 186 -15.85 1.74 5.75
N SER A 187 -15.52 2.67 6.66
CA SER A 187 -15.00 3.99 6.29
C SER A 187 -13.64 3.92 5.56
N GLU A 188 -12.74 3.03 5.98
CA GLU A 188 -11.47 2.84 5.28
C GLU A 188 -11.66 2.21 3.90
N ALA A 189 -12.61 1.28 3.74
CA ALA A 189 -12.94 0.70 2.44
C ALA A 189 -13.62 1.72 1.49
N GLU A 190 -14.45 2.64 1.99
CA GLU A 190 -14.96 3.78 1.20
C GLU A 190 -13.83 4.72 0.75
N ASN A 191 -12.86 4.99 1.63
CA ASN A 191 -11.69 5.81 1.31
C ASN A 191 -10.75 5.09 0.31
N MET A 192 -10.65 3.77 0.39
CA MET A 192 -9.99 2.93 -0.62
C MET A 192 -10.67 3.11 -1.99
N GLY A 193 -12.01 3.06 -2.04
CA GLY A 193 -12.79 3.33 -3.26
C GLY A 193 -12.45 4.69 -3.89
N LYS A 194 -12.51 5.78 -3.12
CA LYS A 194 -12.14 7.13 -3.59
C LYS A 194 -10.69 7.24 -4.09
N ARG A 195 -9.76 6.52 -3.45
CA ARG A 195 -8.35 6.46 -3.89
C ARG A 195 -8.20 5.69 -5.20
N ILE A 196 -8.97 4.63 -5.39
CA ILE A 196 -9.01 3.85 -6.63
C ILE A 196 -9.62 4.69 -7.76
N ASP A 197 -10.72 5.39 -7.55
CA ASP A 197 -11.34 6.28 -8.56
C ASP A 197 -10.33 7.32 -9.06
N LYS A 198 -9.59 7.97 -8.14
CA LYS A 198 -8.53 8.93 -8.47
C LYS A 198 -7.33 8.28 -9.17
N SER A 199 -7.00 7.04 -8.83
CA SER A 199 -5.96 6.27 -9.53
C SER A 199 -6.40 5.94 -10.95
N SER A 200 -7.67 5.56 -11.14
CA SER A 200 -8.27 5.25 -12.43
C SER A 200 -8.31 6.48 -13.34
N SER A 201 -8.72 7.65 -12.83
CA SER A 201 -8.72 8.88 -13.62
C SER A 201 -7.31 9.28 -14.06
N GLY A 202 -6.34 9.25 -13.14
CA GLY A 202 -4.93 9.52 -13.48
C GLY A 202 -4.33 8.50 -14.44
N THR A 203 -4.82 7.25 -14.45
CA THR A 203 -4.40 6.21 -15.40
C THR A 203 -4.89 6.52 -16.82
N ILE A 204 -6.07 7.14 -16.97
CA ILE A 204 -6.58 7.64 -18.26
C ILE A 204 -5.73 8.81 -18.77
N ASP A 205 -5.41 9.79 -17.92
CA ASP A 205 -4.58 10.95 -18.30
C ASP A 205 -3.19 10.52 -18.83
N VAL A 206 -2.59 9.49 -18.20
CA VAL A 206 -1.31 8.91 -18.65
C VAL A 206 -1.47 8.10 -19.93
N ALA A 207 -2.62 7.48 -20.17
CA ALA A 207 -2.91 6.74 -21.41
C ALA A 207 -2.99 7.67 -22.61
N ASP A 208 -3.75 8.76 -22.49
CA ASP A 208 -3.85 9.81 -23.52
C ASP A 208 -2.46 10.43 -23.79
N SER A 209 -1.67 10.66 -22.74
CA SER A 209 -0.29 11.15 -22.86
C SER A 209 0.62 10.16 -23.62
N ALA A 210 0.47 8.84 -23.40
CA ALA A 210 1.23 7.81 -24.10
C ALA A 210 0.83 7.69 -25.59
N ILE A 211 -0.45 7.87 -25.91
CA ILE A 211 -0.96 7.93 -27.29
C ILE A 211 -0.37 9.16 -28.02
N GLN A 212 -0.48 10.36 -27.45
CA GLN A 212 0.09 11.59 -28.02
C GLN A 212 1.61 11.51 -28.19
N THR A 213 2.30 10.83 -27.26
CA THR A 213 3.74 10.56 -27.38
C THR A 213 4.03 9.64 -28.56
N SER A 214 3.23 8.60 -28.79
CA SER A 214 3.38 7.67 -29.92
C SER A 214 3.12 8.34 -31.28
N GLU A 215 2.14 9.23 -31.36
CA GLU A 215 1.90 10.08 -32.54
C GLU A 215 3.10 11.01 -32.80
N SER A 216 3.62 11.66 -31.74
CA SER A 216 4.79 12.53 -31.84
C SER A 216 6.05 11.78 -32.30
N ILE A 217 6.27 10.57 -31.79
CA ILE A 217 7.36 9.66 -32.21
C ILE A 217 7.24 9.32 -33.70
N THR A 218 6.03 9.08 -34.21
CA THR A 218 5.78 8.80 -35.63
C THR A 218 6.15 10.01 -36.51
N LEU A 219 5.85 11.23 -36.07
CA LEU A 219 6.24 12.46 -36.77
C LEU A 219 7.76 12.68 -36.74
N VAL A 220 8.42 12.41 -35.61
CA VAL A 220 9.90 12.50 -35.50
C VAL A 220 10.58 11.43 -36.36
N ALA A 221 10.02 10.21 -36.44
CA ALA A 221 10.52 9.16 -37.32
C ALA A 221 10.50 9.60 -38.79
N ALA A 222 9.36 10.10 -39.27
CA ALA A 222 9.23 10.62 -40.65
C ALA A 222 10.19 11.78 -40.94
N ALA A 223 10.35 12.73 -40.00
CA ALA A 223 11.32 13.82 -40.12
C ALA A 223 12.78 13.32 -40.13
N THR A 224 13.08 12.23 -39.42
CA THR A 224 14.41 11.61 -39.38
C THR A 224 14.71 10.88 -40.69
N GLU A 225 13.73 10.22 -41.31
CA GLU A 225 13.85 9.64 -42.66
C GLU A 225 14.07 10.73 -43.73
N GLU A 226 13.36 11.86 -43.65
CA GLU A 226 13.55 13.00 -44.54
C GLU A 226 14.95 13.64 -44.38
N LEU A 227 15.43 13.78 -43.13
CA LEU A 227 16.80 14.22 -42.85
C LEU A 227 17.85 13.24 -43.39
N ALA A 228 17.66 11.94 -43.24
CA ALA A 228 18.59 10.94 -43.78
C ALA A 228 18.67 11.00 -45.32
N SER A 229 17.53 11.19 -45.98
CA SER A 229 17.45 11.44 -47.44
C SER A 229 18.18 12.73 -47.84
N SER A 230 18.00 13.82 -47.07
CA SER A 230 18.66 15.10 -47.30
C SER A 230 20.18 15.02 -47.14
N VAL A 231 20.66 14.36 -46.08
CA VAL A 231 22.10 14.09 -45.85
C VAL A 231 22.70 13.28 -47.00
N ALA A 232 22.01 12.24 -47.47
CA ALA A 232 22.45 11.46 -48.63
C ALA A 232 22.54 12.33 -49.89
N GLU A 233 21.56 13.20 -50.14
CA GLU A 233 21.58 14.11 -51.28
C GLU A 233 22.72 15.13 -51.21
N ILE A 234 22.92 15.78 -50.06
CA ILE A 234 24.03 16.72 -49.85
C ILE A 234 25.37 16.01 -50.07
N THR A 235 25.53 14.77 -49.60
CA THR A 235 26.75 13.97 -49.85
C THR A 235 27.03 13.78 -51.35
N ARG A 236 25.99 13.53 -52.15
CA ARG A 236 26.12 13.44 -53.63
C ARG A 236 26.49 14.78 -54.25
N GLN A 237 25.82 15.86 -53.83
CA GLN A 237 26.07 17.23 -54.34
C GLN A 237 27.51 17.69 -54.04
N VAL A 238 28.02 17.43 -52.83
CA VAL A 238 29.39 17.77 -52.42
C VAL A 238 30.43 16.96 -53.20
N SER A 239 30.17 15.65 -53.41
CA SER A 239 31.04 14.80 -54.23
C SER A 239 31.13 15.32 -55.68
N TYR A 240 29.99 15.68 -56.27
CA TYR A 240 29.91 16.26 -57.61
C TYR A 240 30.58 17.65 -57.71
N ALA A 241 30.47 18.48 -56.67
CA ALA A 241 31.16 19.76 -56.60
C ALA A 241 32.69 19.60 -56.56
N SER A 242 33.20 18.61 -55.82
CA SER A 242 34.65 18.31 -55.79
C SER A 242 35.15 17.76 -57.13
N GLU A 243 34.41 16.85 -57.78
CA GLU A 243 34.74 16.36 -59.13
C GLU A 243 34.77 17.51 -60.15
N THR A 244 33.78 18.40 -60.11
CA THR A 244 33.71 19.58 -60.98
C THR A 244 34.87 20.55 -60.74
N SER A 245 35.25 20.78 -59.48
CA SER A 245 36.42 21.58 -59.12
C SER A 245 37.73 20.97 -59.62
N GLN A 246 37.89 19.65 -59.51
CA GLN A 246 39.07 18.93 -60.01
C GLN A 246 39.19 19.02 -61.55
N LEU A 247 38.07 18.94 -62.27
CA LEU A 247 38.02 19.18 -63.71
C LEU A 247 38.38 20.64 -64.05
N ALA A 248 37.85 21.61 -63.29
CA ALA A 248 38.16 23.02 -63.49
C ALA A 248 39.65 23.34 -63.28
N MET A 249 40.30 22.77 -62.25
CA MET A 249 41.76 22.89 -62.07
C MET A 249 42.54 22.35 -63.27
N THR A 250 42.10 21.21 -63.83
CA THR A 250 42.74 20.61 -65.01
C THR A 250 42.66 21.54 -66.23
N ASN A 251 41.50 22.18 -66.45
CA ASN A 251 41.32 23.15 -67.52
C ASN A 251 42.18 24.42 -67.31
N VAL A 252 42.27 24.94 -66.07
CA VAL A 252 43.11 26.12 -65.75
C VAL A 252 44.59 25.82 -65.98
N ASN A 253 45.07 24.63 -65.64
CA ASN A 253 46.44 24.21 -65.92
C ASN A 253 46.72 24.19 -67.44
N SER A 254 45.81 23.62 -68.25
CA SER A 254 45.94 23.62 -69.72
C SER A 254 45.98 25.04 -70.30
N ILE A 255 45.12 25.94 -69.81
CA ILE A 255 45.09 27.36 -70.22
C ILE A 255 46.43 28.05 -69.85
N GLN A 256 46.99 27.73 -68.69
CA GLN A 256 48.28 28.27 -68.25
C GLN A 256 49.44 27.79 -69.13
N GLU A 257 49.43 26.54 -69.58
CA GLU A 257 50.40 26.01 -70.54
C GLU A 257 50.28 26.71 -71.92
N ASP A 258 49.07 26.80 -72.47
CA ASP A 258 48.79 27.44 -73.76
C ASP A 258 49.23 28.92 -73.78
N ILE A 259 48.94 29.68 -72.72
CA ILE A 259 49.32 31.09 -72.60
C ILE A 259 50.83 31.25 -72.43
N THR A 260 51.49 30.33 -71.73
CA THR A 260 52.95 30.33 -71.57
C THR A 260 53.64 30.08 -72.92
N ALA A 261 53.09 29.19 -73.75
CA ALA A 261 53.53 28.98 -75.12
C ALA A 261 53.30 30.23 -76.00
N LEU A 262 52.12 30.86 -75.90
CA LEU A 262 51.79 32.08 -76.65
C LEU A 262 52.68 33.28 -76.27
N SER A 263 52.97 33.47 -74.98
CA SER A 263 53.89 34.51 -74.49
C SER A 263 55.31 34.29 -75.02
N THR A 264 55.77 33.04 -75.05
CA THR A 264 57.07 32.66 -75.63
C THR A 264 57.12 32.98 -77.12
N GLU A 265 56.07 32.65 -77.89
CA GLU A 265 56.05 32.92 -79.32
C GLU A 265 55.91 34.41 -79.65
N ALA A 266 55.12 35.16 -78.87
CA ALA A 266 55.06 36.62 -78.98
C ALA A 266 56.45 37.27 -78.75
N ARG A 267 57.23 36.74 -77.79
CA ARG A 267 58.62 37.15 -77.56
C ARG A 267 59.52 36.84 -78.76
N ASN A 268 59.44 35.63 -79.32
CA ASN A 268 60.19 35.24 -80.53
C ASN A 268 59.89 36.19 -81.70
N ILE A 269 58.62 36.54 -81.92
CA ILE A 269 58.22 37.49 -82.97
C ILE A 269 58.78 38.89 -82.67
N GLY A 270 58.77 39.34 -81.41
CA GLY A 270 59.39 40.61 -81.01
C GLY A 270 60.88 40.70 -81.38
N GLU A 271 61.64 39.63 -81.13
CA GLU A 271 63.07 39.55 -81.49
C GLU A 271 63.27 39.60 -83.02
N VAL A 272 62.41 38.95 -83.81
CA VAL A 272 62.42 39.03 -85.29
C VAL A 272 62.07 40.44 -85.79
N ILE A 273 61.09 41.10 -85.20
CA ILE A 273 60.69 42.46 -85.59
C ILE A 273 61.79 43.48 -85.29
N GLN A 274 62.51 43.34 -84.17
CA GLN A 274 63.69 44.15 -83.87
C GLN A 274 64.77 43.97 -84.94
N LEU A 275 65.06 42.73 -85.36
CA LEU A 275 66.03 42.46 -86.43
C LEU A 275 65.61 43.09 -87.77
N ILE A 276 64.32 43.08 -88.11
CA ILE A 276 63.82 43.72 -89.35
C ILE A 276 63.94 45.25 -89.25
N SER A 277 63.67 45.85 -88.09
CA SER A 277 63.84 47.29 -87.85
C SER A 277 65.32 47.71 -88.02
N ASP A 278 66.25 46.93 -87.46
CA ASP A 278 67.70 47.12 -87.64
C ASP A 278 68.13 47.02 -89.11
N ILE A 279 67.55 46.08 -89.88
CA ILE A 279 67.79 45.94 -91.32
C ILE A 279 67.23 47.13 -92.10
N ALA A 280 66.03 47.60 -91.76
CA ALA A 280 65.42 48.78 -92.39
C ALA A 280 66.26 50.04 -92.13
N ALA A 281 66.73 50.25 -90.89
CA ALA A 281 67.62 51.36 -90.55
C ALA A 281 68.96 51.32 -91.32
N LYS A 282 69.59 50.14 -91.42
CA LYS A 282 70.80 49.95 -92.24
C LYS A 282 70.54 50.19 -93.73
N THR A 283 69.38 49.75 -94.24
CA THR A 283 68.99 49.94 -95.65
C THR A 283 68.74 51.42 -95.96
N ASN A 284 68.12 52.16 -95.05
CA ASN A 284 67.93 53.61 -95.15
C ASN A 284 69.29 54.36 -95.22
N LEU A 285 70.24 53.99 -94.35
CA LEU A 285 71.61 54.53 -94.39
C LEU A 285 72.34 54.21 -95.69
N LEU A 286 72.24 52.97 -96.20
CA LEU A 286 72.81 52.59 -97.50
C LEU A 286 72.19 53.36 -98.66
N ALA A 287 70.86 53.51 -98.65
CA ALA A 287 70.12 54.28 -99.66
C ALA A 287 70.51 55.76 -99.63
N LEU A 288 70.64 56.36 -98.45
CA LEU A 288 71.10 57.73 -98.26
C LEU A 288 72.52 57.94 -98.83
N ASN A 289 73.45 57.02 -98.54
CA ASN A 289 74.81 57.04 -99.11
C ASN A 289 74.78 56.93 -100.64
N ALA A 290 73.91 56.09 -101.20
CA ALA A 290 73.72 55.97 -102.64
C ALA A 290 73.11 57.25 -103.26
N THR A 291 72.18 57.94 -102.59
CA THR A 291 71.64 59.24 -103.03
C THR A 291 72.75 60.31 -103.07
N VAL A 292 73.64 60.33 -102.07
CA VAL A 292 74.78 61.27 -102.03
C VAL A 292 75.74 61.01 -103.20
N GLU A 293 76.15 59.76 -103.43
CA GLU A 293 77.10 59.44 -104.51
C GLU A 293 76.46 59.59 -105.90
N ALA A 294 75.17 59.30 -106.06
CA ALA A 294 74.42 59.59 -107.29
C ALA A 294 74.31 61.10 -107.57
N SER A 295 74.15 61.93 -106.54
CA SER A 295 74.16 63.39 -106.68
C SER A 295 75.54 63.91 -107.10
N ARG A 296 76.61 63.30 -106.57
CA ARG A 296 78.01 63.60 -106.91
C ARG A 296 78.38 63.21 -108.35
N ALA A 297 77.70 62.21 -108.93
CA ALA A 297 77.88 61.80 -110.34
C ALA A 297 77.16 62.70 -111.37
N GLY A 298 76.40 63.72 -110.93
CA GLY A 298 75.75 64.69 -111.83
C GLY A 298 74.72 64.07 -112.77
N GLU A 299 74.70 64.52 -114.04
CA GLU A 299 73.75 64.03 -115.06
C GLU A 299 73.78 62.50 -115.23
N ALA A 300 74.96 61.88 -115.15
CA ALA A 300 75.11 60.42 -115.26
C ALA A 300 74.51 59.65 -114.06
N GLY A 301 74.36 60.32 -112.91
CA GLY A 301 73.84 59.73 -111.68
C GLY A 301 72.31 59.75 -111.56
N LYS A 302 71.58 60.47 -112.42
CA LYS A 302 70.11 60.69 -112.27
C LYS A 302 69.30 59.40 -112.11
N GLY A 303 69.59 58.37 -112.90
CA GLY A 303 68.90 57.07 -112.79
C GLY A 303 69.16 56.38 -111.43
N PHE A 304 70.40 56.41 -110.96
CA PHE A 304 70.75 55.88 -109.63
C PHE A 304 70.15 56.70 -108.49
N ALA A 305 70.01 58.03 -108.65
CA ALA A 305 69.40 58.89 -107.65
C ALA A 305 67.92 58.55 -107.44
N VAL A 306 67.17 58.25 -108.51
CA VAL A 306 65.77 57.80 -108.43
C VAL A 306 65.66 56.46 -107.71
N VAL A 307 66.49 55.47 -108.08
CA VAL A 307 66.50 54.16 -107.41
C VAL A 307 66.88 54.28 -105.93
N ALA A 308 67.89 55.09 -105.59
CA ALA A 308 68.29 55.32 -104.21
C ALA A 308 67.19 55.99 -103.38
N ALA A 309 66.47 56.97 -103.95
CA ALA A 309 65.33 57.60 -103.30
C ALA A 309 64.16 56.62 -103.06
N GLU A 310 63.90 55.72 -104.01
CA GLU A 310 62.87 54.69 -103.89
C GLU A 310 63.23 53.65 -102.82
N VAL A 311 64.47 53.13 -102.81
CA VAL A 311 64.96 52.23 -101.75
C VAL A 311 64.88 52.89 -100.37
N LYS A 312 65.19 54.19 -100.29
CA LYS A 312 65.05 54.97 -99.05
C LYS A 312 63.59 55.02 -98.58
N ASN A 313 62.65 55.28 -99.50
CA ASN A 313 61.22 55.32 -99.21
C ASN A 313 60.70 53.95 -98.74
N LEU A 314 61.09 52.84 -99.40
CA LEU A 314 60.77 51.49 -98.93
C LEU A 314 61.36 51.20 -97.54
N ALA A 315 62.57 51.66 -97.24
CA ALA A 315 63.17 51.50 -95.91
C ALA A 315 62.41 52.28 -94.82
N ASP A 316 62.03 53.54 -95.08
CA ASP A 316 61.21 54.37 -94.18
C ASP A 316 59.80 53.77 -93.99
N GLN A 317 59.20 53.18 -95.03
CA GLN A 317 57.92 52.45 -94.93
C GLN A 317 58.06 51.16 -94.11
N THR A 318 59.16 50.42 -94.31
CA THR A 318 59.44 49.18 -93.57
C THR A 318 59.61 49.46 -92.08
N ALA A 319 60.38 50.49 -91.71
CA ALA A 319 60.56 50.91 -90.32
C ALA A 319 59.22 51.27 -89.64
N LYS A 320 58.37 52.06 -90.32
CA LYS A 320 57.02 52.40 -89.83
C LYS A 320 56.09 51.17 -89.73
N ALA A 321 56.27 50.17 -90.57
CA ALA A 321 55.52 48.92 -90.49
C ALA A 321 56.01 48.07 -89.30
N THR A 322 57.33 47.95 -89.08
CA THR A 322 57.88 47.23 -87.92
C THR A 322 57.52 47.89 -86.60
N ASP A 323 57.53 49.22 -86.50
CA ASP A 323 57.12 49.93 -85.26
C ASP A 323 55.66 49.62 -84.90
N ARG A 324 54.76 49.59 -85.90
CA ARG A 324 53.35 49.23 -85.70
C ARG A 324 53.17 47.77 -85.28
N ILE A 325 53.96 46.85 -85.82
CA ILE A 325 53.91 45.44 -85.43
C ILE A 325 54.51 45.25 -84.03
N ALA A 326 55.61 45.94 -83.70
CA ALA A 326 56.20 45.91 -82.36
C ALA A 326 55.19 46.38 -81.29
N GLN A 327 54.44 47.45 -81.57
CA GLN A 327 53.35 47.90 -80.68
C GLN A 327 52.24 46.85 -80.55
N GLN A 328 51.88 46.14 -81.63
CA GLN A 328 50.91 45.04 -81.57
C GLN A 328 51.42 43.84 -80.75
N ILE A 329 52.70 43.49 -80.86
CA ILE A 329 53.32 42.43 -80.08
C ILE A 329 53.39 42.79 -78.59
N GLY A 330 53.73 44.04 -78.25
CA GLY A 330 53.68 44.54 -76.87
C GLY A 330 52.27 44.40 -76.27
N ASN A 331 51.24 44.85 -77.00
CA ASN A 331 49.84 44.68 -76.55
C ASN A 331 49.44 43.20 -76.37
N ILE A 332 49.99 42.26 -77.15
CA ILE A 332 49.75 40.81 -77.00
C ILE A 332 50.47 40.27 -75.76
N GLN A 333 51.69 40.74 -75.48
CA GLN A 333 52.44 40.39 -74.27
C GLN A 333 51.71 40.88 -73.01
N ASP A 334 51.33 42.16 -72.95
CA ASP A 334 50.56 42.74 -71.85
C ASP A 334 49.23 41.97 -71.61
N ALA A 335 48.52 41.64 -72.69
CA ALA A 335 47.28 40.86 -72.61
C ALA A 335 47.51 39.42 -72.10
N THR A 336 48.59 38.75 -72.52
CA THR A 336 48.92 37.41 -71.99
C THR A 336 49.30 37.44 -70.52
N GLU A 337 50.07 38.43 -70.06
CA GLU A 337 50.38 38.61 -68.63
C GLU A 337 49.10 38.86 -67.79
N GLU A 338 48.15 39.65 -68.29
CA GLU A 338 46.88 39.86 -67.59
C GLU A 338 46.08 38.56 -67.44
N VAL A 339 46.06 37.71 -68.47
CA VAL A 339 45.34 36.43 -68.40
C VAL A 339 46.07 35.43 -67.49
N VAL A 340 47.41 35.38 -67.47
CA VAL A 340 48.16 34.57 -66.46
C VAL A 340 47.76 34.97 -65.04
N ARG A 341 47.73 36.27 -64.74
CA ARG A 341 47.33 36.77 -63.41
C ARG A 341 45.91 36.33 -63.04
N LYS A 342 44.95 36.48 -63.97
CA LYS A 342 43.55 36.05 -63.75
C LYS A 342 43.41 34.53 -63.62
N SER A 343 44.18 33.74 -64.37
CA SER A 343 44.22 32.29 -64.23
C SER A 343 44.71 31.85 -62.85
N GLY A 344 45.69 32.55 -62.27
CA GLY A 344 46.14 32.34 -60.88
C GLY A 344 45.05 32.65 -59.84
N GLU A 345 44.27 33.71 -60.04
CA GLU A 345 43.13 34.05 -59.18
C GLU A 345 42.02 32.97 -59.25
N ILE A 346 41.73 32.46 -60.45
CA ILE A 346 40.79 31.35 -60.65
C ILE A 346 41.31 30.06 -59.99
N TYR A 347 42.60 29.74 -60.13
CA TYR A 347 43.22 28.58 -59.48
C TYR A 347 43.06 28.62 -57.96
N HIS A 348 43.32 29.77 -57.34
CA HIS A 348 43.14 29.93 -55.89
C HIS A 348 41.68 29.73 -55.47
N THR A 349 40.74 30.32 -56.22
CA THR A 349 39.29 30.21 -55.97
C THR A 349 38.82 28.75 -56.04
N ILE A 350 39.31 27.96 -57.00
CA ILE A 350 38.93 26.54 -57.12
C ILE A 350 39.49 25.71 -55.96
N ASN A 351 40.69 26.01 -55.46
CA ASN A 351 41.23 25.36 -54.27
C ASN A 351 40.39 25.68 -53.02
N GLU A 352 39.97 26.93 -52.82
CA GLU A 352 39.06 27.30 -51.73
C GLU A 352 37.72 26.53 -51.82
N ILE A 353 37.16 26.36 -53.02
CA ILE A 353 35.94 25.54 -53.22
C ILE A 353 36.18 24.07 -52.84
N ASN A 354 37.34 23.51 -53.16
CA ASN A 354 37.70 22.13 -52.76
C ASN A 354 37.88 21.99 -51.24
N GLU A 355 38.55 22.93 -50.57
CA GLU A 355 38.67 22.93 -49.10
C GLU A 355 37.30 23.04 -48.41
N VAL A 356 36.45 23.95 -48.87
CA VAL A 356 35.07 24.08 -48.37
C VAL A 356 34.25 22.82 -48.63
N SER A 357 34.37 22.21 -49.81
CA SER A 357 33.68 20.95 -50.13
C SER A 357 34.12 19.81 -49.20
N SER A 358 35.42 19.70 -48.90
CA SER A 358 35.95 18.71 -47.95
C SER A 358 35.45 18.96 -46.52
N ALA A 359 35.35 20.22 -46.09
CA ALA A 359 34.81 20.56 -44.78
C ALA A 359 33.31 20.25 -44.66
N ILE A 360 32.53 20.52 -45.71
CA ILE A 360 31.11 20.16 -45.77
C ILE A 360 30.95 18.64 -45.76
N ALA A 361 31.75 17.88 -46.51
CA ALA A 361 31.69 16.41 -46.51
C ALA A 361 31.83 15.83 -45.10
N ALA A 362 32.85 16.27 -44.34
CA ALA A 362 33.07 15.82 -42.96
C ALA A 362 31.89 16.18 -42.03
N ALA A 363 31.34 17.39 -42.14
CA ALA A 363 30.18 17.81 -41.35
C ALA A 363 28.90 17.02 -41.71
N VAL A 364 28.74 16.62 -42.96
CA VAL A 364 27.59 15.84 -43.45
C VAL A 364 27.70 14.37 -43.04
N GLU A 365 28.91 13.79 -42.98
CA GLU A 365 29.14 12.48 -42.36
C GLU A 365 28.75 12.47 -40.87
N GLU A 366 29.14 13.50 -40.11
CA GLU A 366 28.75 13.66 -38.70
C GLU A 366 27.22 13.82 -38.53
N GLN A 367 26.57 14.62 -39.39
CA GLN A 367 25.10 14.73 -39.42
C GLN A 367 24.42 13.38 -39.75
N GLY A 368 24.99 12.58 -40.65
CA GLY A 368 24.49 11.23 -40.95
C GLY A 368 24.58 10.29 -39.75
N ALA A 369 25.70 10.32 -39.01
CA ALA A 369 25.86 9.56 -37.79
C ALA A 369 24.85 9.98 -36.71
N ALA A 370 24.66 11.29 -36.49
CA ALA A 370 23.69 11.82 -35.54
C ALA A 370 22.24 11.47 -35.93
N THR A 371 21.89 11.52 -37.22
CA THR A 371 20.56 11.16 -37.73
C THR A 371 20.25 9.68 -37.50
N ASN A 372 21.23 8.80 -37.67
CA ASN A 372 21.10 7.37 -37.36
C ASN A 372 20.91 7.10 -35.85
N ASP A 373 21.66 7.81 -34.98
CA ASP A 373 21.47 7.68 -33.52
C ASP A 373 20.08 8.15 -33.10
N ILE A 374 19.59 9.27 -33.65
CA ILE A 374 18.21 9.75 -33.43
C ILE A 374 17.20 8.68 -33.85
N SER A 375 17.36 8.05 -35.02
CA SER A 375 16.48 6.97 -35.49
C SER A 375 16.43 5.78 -34.52
N GLU A 376 17.59 5.36 -33.99
CA GLU A 376 17.67 4.32 -32.96
C GLU A 376 16.93 4.74 -31.68
N LYS A 377 17.15 5.97 -31.18
CA LYS A 377 16.48 6.47 -29.97
C LYS A 377 14.97 6.57 -30.16
N VAL A 378 14.49 7.03 -31.31
CA VAL A 378 13.05 7.08 -31.67
C VAL A 378 12.42 5.68 -31.55
N GLY A 379 13.10 4.64 -32.05
CA GLY A 379 12.65 3.25 -31.89
C GLY A 379 12.59 2.78 -30.42
N ILE A 380 13.56 3.18 -29.60
CA ILE A 380 13.57 2.88 -28.15
C ILE A 380 12.42 3.60 -27.43
N VAL A 381 12.15 4.87 -27.72
CA VAL A 381 11.03 5.59 -27.08
C VAL A 381 9.69 5.00 -27.54
N ALA A 382 9.55 4.53 -28.78
CA ALA A 382 8.34 3.86 -29.26
C ALA A 382 8.00 2.60 -28.44
N ASP A 383 9.00 1.73 -28.23
CA ASP A 383 8.90 0.54 -27.38
C ASP A 383 8.58 0.90 -25.91
N GLN A 384 9.16 1.98 -25.38
CA GLN A 384 8.86 2.46 -24.04
C GLN A 384 7.42 2.99 -23.91
N SER A 385 6.91 3.74 -24.89
CA SER A 385 5.51 4.20 -24.92
C SER A 385 4.53 3.02 -24.98
N SER A 386 4.82 1.99 -25.78
CA SER A 386 4.01 0.76 -25.81
C SER A 386 3.98 0.08 -24.43
N LYS A 387 5.13 -0.06 -23.77
CA LYS A 387 5.23 -0.65 -22.42
C LYS A 387 4.54 0.17 -21.34
N VAL A 388 4.40 1.49 -21.52
CA VAL A 388 3.59 2.33 -20.64
C VAL A 388 2.11 2.03 -20.84
N SER A 389 1.62 1.92 -22.08
CA SER A 389 0.24 1.53 -22.39
C SER A 389 -0.14 0.15 -21.83
N ASP A 390 0.76 -0.84 -21.90
CA ASP A 390 0.52 -2.16 -21.31
C ASP A 390 0.36 -2.08 -19.78
N ARG A 391 1.26 -1.36 -19.10
CA ARG A 391 1.24 -1.15 -17.63
C ARG A 391 0.00 -0.40 -17.16
N ILE A 392 -0.54 0.49 -17.98
CA ILE A 392 -1.81 1.18 -17.74
C ILE A 392 -2.97 0.19 -17.71
N GLY A 393 -2.96 -0.81 -18.61
CA GLY A 393 -3.88 -1.94 -18.58
C GLY A 393 -3.79 -2.75 -17.28
N ASP A 394 -2.56 -3.11 -16.86
CA ASP A 394 -2.31 -3.81 -15.59
C ASP A 394 -2.82 -3.01 -14.38
N ILE A 395 -2.57 -1.69 -14.34
CA ILE A 395 -3.02 -0.79 -13.26
C ILE A 395 -4.54 -0.69 -13.25
N ALA A 396 -5.20 -0.61 -14.41
CA ALA A 396 -6.66 -0.59 -14.50
C ALA A 396 -7.28 -1.90 -13.98
N GLN A 397 -6.69 -3.06 -14.34
CA GLN A 397 -7.13 -4.36 -13.83
C GLN A 397 -6.93 -4.49 -12.31
N ALA A 398 -5.77 -4.09 -11.79
CA ALA A 398 -5.47 -4.12 -10.35
C ALA A 398 -6.39 -3.16 -9.56
N SER A 399 -6.71 -2.00 -10.14
CA SER A 399 -7.66 -1.02 -9.59
C SER A 399 -9.07 -1.61 -9.49
N ALA A 400 -9.57 -2.24 -10.57
CA ALA A 400 -10.88 -2.90 -10.58
C ALA A 400 -10.95 -4.05 -9.55
N GLY A 401 -9.91 -4.88 -9.46
CA GLY A 401 -9.82 -5.94 -8.44
C GLY A 401 -9.82 -5.40 -7.01
N SER A 402 -9.10 -4.30 -6.77
CA SER A 402 -9.08 -3.63 -5.47
C SER A 402 -10.43 -3.02 -5.09
N TYR A 403 -11.19 -2.51 -6.08
CA TYR A 403 -12.53 -1.94 -5.88
C TYR A 403 -13.55 -3.03 -5.50
N ALA A 404 -13.53 -4.17 -6.19
CA ALA A 404 -14.33 -5.33 -5.84
C ALA A 404 -13.99 -5.88 -4.43
N GLY A 405 -12.70 -5.87 -4.07
CA GLY A 405 -12.23 -6.18 -2.73
C GLY A 405 -12.80 -5.23 -1.67
N ALA A 406 -12.75 -3.91 -1.91
CA ALA A 406 -13.31 -2.91 -1.01
C ALA A 406 -14.83 -3.08 -0.79
N ILE A 407 -15.60 -3.34 -1.86
CA ILE A 407 -17.05 -3.65 -1.75
C ILE A 407 -17.28 -4.90 -0.89
N THR A 408 -16.50 -5.96 -1.11
CA THR A 408 -16.60 -7.20 -0.34
C THR A 408 -16.34 -6.96 1.15
N VAL A 409 -15.37 -6.12 1.49
CA VAL A 409 -15.08 -5.71 2.87
C VAL A 409 -16.20 -4.86 3.48
N ILE A 410 -16.80 -3.93 2.72
CA ILE A 410 -17.95 -3.12 3.18
C ILE A 410 -19.12 -4.04 3.56
N TRP A 411 -19.45 -5.01 2.70
CA TRP A 411 -20.52 -5.97 2.99
C TRP A 411 -20.20 -6.85 4.19
N ALA A 412 -19.00 -7.43 4.27
CA ALA A 412 -18.61 -8.29 5.38
C ALA A 412 -18.56 -7.56 6.74
N ALA A 413 -18.16 -6.28 6.75
CA ALA A 413 -18.17 -5.45 7.95
C ALA A 413 -19.59 -4.98 8.32
N GLY A 414 -20.42 -4.66 7.33
CA GLY A 414 -21.84 -4.31 7.53
C GLY A 414 -22.64 -5.47 8.13
N ASP A 415 -22.47 -6.68 7.58
CA ASP A 415 -23.15 -7.91 8.00
C ASP A 415 -22.85 -8.30 9.46
N GLN A 416 -21.71 -7.88 10.02
CA GLN A 416 -21.40 -8.09 11.44
C GLN A 416 -22.10 -7.13 12.40
N ILE A 417 -22.60 -5.97 11.94
CA ILE A 417 -23.17 -4.95 12.84
C ILE A 417 -24.49 -5.42 13.44
N ASP A 418 -25.35 -6.07 12.64
CA ASP A 418 -26.70 -6.43 13.09
C ASP A 418 -26.73 -7.66 14.03
N PRO A 419 -25.98 -8.76 13.80
CA PRO A 419 -25.84 -9.85 14.78
C PRO A 419 -25.23 -9.40 16.11
N VAL A 420 -24.31 -8.42 16.09
CA VAL A 420 -23.69 -7.87 17.31
C VAL A 420 -24.68 -6.99 18.09
N ARG A 421 -25.59 -6.28 17.40
CA ARG A 421 -26.72 -5.58 18.03
C ARG A 421 -27.77 -6.52 18.60
N GLU A 422 -28.11 -7.58 17.88
CA GLU A 422 -29.04 -8.61 18.36
C GLU A 422 -28.50 -9.27 19.64
N LEU A 423 -27.20 -9.60 19.65
CA LEU A 423 -26.51 -10.11 20.85
C LEU A 423 -26.53 -9.10 22.02
N ASP A 424 -26.30 -7.81 21.77
CA ASP A 424 -26.37 -6.75 22.79
C ASP A 424 -27.78 -6.66 23.40
N ASP A 425 -28.82 -6.66 22.58
CA ASP A 425 -30.20 -6.60 23.03
C ASP A 425 -30.65 -7.88 23.76
N ASP A 426 -30.21 -9.06 23.33
CA ASP A 426 -30.48 -10.32 24.03
C ASP A 426 -29.72 -10.43 25.37
N LEU A 427 -28.50 -9.90 25.45
CA LEU A 427 -27.77 -9.80 26.72
C LEU A 427 -28.45 -8.82 27.68
N LYS A 428 -28.92 -7.64 27.21
CA LYS A 428 -29.72 -6.72 28.04
C LYS A 428 -30.98 -7.40 28.58
N LYS A 429 -31.70 -8.17 27.74
CA LYS A 429 -32.86 -8.97 28.19
C LYS A 429 -32.43 -9.99 29.26
N PHE A 430 -31.40 -10.78 29.02
CA PHE A 430 -30.89 -11.80 29.95
C PHE A 430 -30.48 -11.20 31.31
N PHE A 431 -29.68 -10.13 31.33
CA PHE A 431 -29.26 -9.46 32.56
C PHE A 431 -30.39 -8.70 33.27
N SER A 432 -31.50 -8.38 32.61
CA SER A 432 -32.70 -7.85 33.28
C SER A 432 -33.51 -8.92 34.03
N MET A 433 -33.32 -10.20 33.69
CA MET A 433 -33.97 -11.32 34.37
C MET A 433 -33.19 -11.75 35.63
N LEU A 434 -31.85 -11.78 35.54
CA LEU A 434 -30.92 -12.00 36.65
C LEU A 434 -31.07 -10.97 37.77
#